data_AF-A0A4V1XS74-F1
#
_entry.id   AF-A0A4V1XS74-F1
#
_cell.length_a   1.000
_cell.length_b   1.000
_cell.length_c   1.000
_cell.angle_alpha   90.00
_cell.angle_beta   90.00
_cell.angle_gamma   90.00
#
_symmetry.space_group_name_H-M   'P 1'
#
loop_
_entity.id
_entity.type
_entity.pdbx_description
1 polymer ?
#
loop_
_entity_poly.entity_id
_entity_poly.type
_entity_poly.pdbx_seq_one_letter_code
_entity_poly.pdbx_strand_id
1 'polypeptide(L)'
;MMLFAISTALVQAERPLITTGYSGRDRRTPEFFVALADLIPGIRVHDTGGSDMYIPFSHIASESFRLSFKLHPRDRHDLLLDCDLQPSRPGSWINCGGTGNGWSNGAALGVKMTLADLEKGEGRQQSLVCHIVGDGSFMCAAPSSALWVASKYEIPILTIVLNNGGWKAPRNSTELVYPTGLSTSASDDEINVSFRPTPNYAALAEAAAGSDVGWGNTSANAEV
;
A
#
# COMPACT_ATOMS: atom_id res chain seq x y z
N MET A 1 13.53 35.81 6.62
CA MET A 1 12.72 36.37 5.51
C MET A 1 11.96 35.31 4.72
N MET A 2 12.58 34.21 4.29
CA MET A 2 11.90 33.19 3.45
C MET A 2 10.72 32.47 4.13
N LEU A 3 10.88 32.00 5.39
CA LEU A 3 9.79 31.36 6.14
C LEU A 3 8.57 32.27 6.34
N PHE A 4 8.81 33.55 6.65
CA PHE A 4 7.75 34.54 6.85
C PHE A 4 6.96 34.82 5.56
N ALA A 5 7.66 34.87 4.42
CA ALA A 5 7.01 35.02 3.12
C ALA A 5 6.16 33.79 2.77
N ILE A 6 6.67 32.57 3.02
CA ILE A 6 5.95 31.31 2.77
C ILE A 6 4.72 31.20 3.67
N SER A 7 4.84 31.48 4.97
CA SER A 7 3.70 31.43 5.90
C SER A 7 2.64 32.46 5.55
N THR A 8 3.03 33.67 5.17
CA THR A 8 2.10 34.73 4.75
C THR A 8 1.37 34.33 3.47
N ALA A 9 2.08 33.82 2.47
CA ALA A 9 1.48 33.35 1.22
C ALA A 9 0.52 32.17 1.45
N LEU A 10 0.86 31.25 2.36
CA LEU A 10 0.02 30.10 2.69
C LEU A 10 -1.29 30.52 3.39
N VAL A 11 -1.21 31.44 4.35
CA VAL A 11 -2.37 31.95 5.09
C VAL A 11 -3.28 32.82 4.21
N GLN A 12 -2.70 33.58 3.27
CA GLN A 12 -3.46 34.45 2.35
C GLN A 12 -4.01 33.71 1.13
N ALA A 13 -3.65 32.45 0.92
CA ALA A 13 -4.14 31.68 -0.22
C ALA A 13 -5.64 31.41 -0.08
N GLU A 14 -6.39 31.64 -1.16
CA GLU A 14 -7.84 31.42 -1.20
C GLU A 14 -8.21 29.93 -1.12
N ARG A 15 -7.36 29.06 -1.68
CA ARG A 15 -7.53 27.60 -1.70
C ARG A 15 -6.18 26.88 -1.52
N PRO A 16 -5.58 26.93 -0.33
CA PRO A 16 -4.23 26.40 -0.12
C PRO A 16 -4.22 24.88 -0.31
N LEU A 17 -3.22 24.39 -1.02
CA LEU A 17 -2.99 22.96 -1.28
C LEU A 17 -1.55 22.61 -0.96
N ILE A 18 -1.36 21.60 -0.12
CA ILE A 18 -0.06 20.98 0.10
C ILE A 18 0.00 19.67 -0.67
N THR A 19 0.98 19.54 -1.56
CA THR A 19 1.33 18.28 -2.20
C THR A 19 2.50 17.67 -1.47
N THR A 20 2.32 16.46 -0.93
CA THR A 20 3.38 15.70 -0.25
C THR A 20 3.53 14.30 -0.86
N GLY A 21 4.59 13.58 -0.52
CA GLY A 21 4.79 12.21 -0.98
C GLY A 21 5.71 11.34 -0.13
N TYR A 22 6.79 11.90 0.46
CA TYR A 22 7.75 11.12 1.25
C TYR A 22 7.93 11.57 2.69
N SER A 23 7.26 12.66 3.10
CA SER A 23 7.48 13.27 4.41
C SER A 23 6.94 12.41 5.57
N GLY A 24 5.98 11.51 5.31
CA GLY A 24 5.44 10.56 6.30
C GLY A 24 6.45 9.55 6.86
N ARG A 25 7.64 9.43 6.25
CA ARG A 25 8.75 8.62 6.79
C ARG A 25 9.26 9.11 8.14
N ASP A 26 9.15 10.42 8.37
CA ASP A 26 9.37 10.97 9.70
C ASP A 26 8.05 10.88 10.48
N ARG A 27 8.02 10.01 11.50
CA ARG A 27 6.82 9.71 12.30
C ARG A 27 6.22 10.92 13.02
N ARG A 28 6.98 12.01 13.16
CA ARG A 28 6.52 13.29 13.72
C ARG A 28 5.75 14.13 12.72
N THR A 29 6.06 13.97 11.43
CA THR A 29 5.52 14.81 10.37
C THR A 29 3.98 14.83 10.35
N PRO A 30 3.27 13.71 10.55
CA PRO A 30 1.81 13.76 10.57
C PRO A 30 1.21 14.63 11.67
N GLU A 31 1.84 14.70 12.85
CA GLU A 31 1.33 15.54 13.95
C GLU A 31 1.46 17.04 13.61
N PHE A 32 2.58 17.42 12.98
CA PHE A 32 2.78 18.78 12.50
C PHE A 32 1.87 19.14 11.33
N PHE A 33 1.56 18.17 10.46
CA PHE A 33 0.64 18.37 9.34
C PHE A 33 -0.81 18.56 9.82
N VAL A 34 -1.26 17.78 10.80
CA VAL A 34 -2.57 17.99 11.44
C VAL A 34 -2.63 19.36 12.10
N ALA A 35 -1.61 19.70 12.91
CA ALA A 35 -1.57 21.02 13.56
C ALA A 35 -1.57 22.19 12.56
N LEU A 36 -0.84 22.05 11.45
CA LEU A 36 -0.86 23.04 10.36
C LEU A 36 -2.23 23.10 9.66
N ALA A 37 -2.86 21.94 9.44
CA ALA A 37 -4.15 21.85 8.79
C ALA A 37 -5.28 22.47 9.63
N ASP A 38 -5.25 22.26 10.93
CA ASP A 38 -6.18 22.87 11.88
C ASP A 38 -5.96 24.38 12.01
N LEU A 39 -4.70 24.84 11.89
CA LEU A 39 -4.34 26.24 12.00
C LEU A 39 -4.77 27.08 10.79
N ILE A 40 -4.88 26.46 9.60
CA ILE A 40 -5.20 27.15 8.34
C ILE A 40 -6.48 26.53 7.75
N PRO A 41 -7.67 27.05 8.11
CA PRO A 41 -8.94 26.52 7.63
C PRO A 41 -9.01 26.48 6.10
N GLY A 42 -9.49 25.37 5.55
CA GLY A 42 -9.66 25.18 4.10
C GLY A 42 -8.40 24.73 3.35
N ILE A 43 -7.28 24.52 4.06
CA ILE A 43 -6.12 23.86 3.48
C ILE A 43 -6.42 22.40 3.16
N ARG A 44 -5.93 21.98 2.00
CA ARG A 44 -6.10 20.62 1.48
C ARG A 44 -4.75 19.97 1.34
N VAL A 45 -4.70 18.65 1.51
CA VAL A 45 -3.45 17.89 1.45
C VAL A 45 -3.61 16.70 0.51
N HIS A 46 -2.75 16.66 -0.50
CA HIS A 46 -2.66 15.61 -1.50
C HIS A 46 -1.45 14.72 -1.22
N ASP A 47 -1.68 13.40 -1.13
CA ASP A 47 -0.61 12.42 -1.22
C ASP A 47 -0.31 12.09 -2.68
N THR A 48 0.95 12.20 -3.07
CA THR A 48 1.44 11.81 -4.39
C THR A 48 2.50 10.72 -4.34
N GLY A 49 2.98 10.36 -3.14
CA GLY A 49 4.04 9.36 -2.97
C GLY A 49 3.54 7.99 -2.52
N GLY A 50 2.37 7.93 -1.86
CA GLY A 50 1.66 6.68 -1.55
C GLY A 50 2.49 5.65 -0.77
N SER A 51 3.54 6.09 -0.08
CA SER A 51 4.54 5.24 0.60
C SER A 51 4.30 5.16 2.10
N ASP A 52 3.97 6.27 2.75
CA ASP A 52 3.76 6.40 4.20
C ASP A 52 2.63 7.39 4.47
N MET A 53 1.80 7.14 5.48
CA MET A 53 0.71 8.05 5.83
C MET A 53 1.24 9.36 6.44
N TYR A 54 0.77 10.50 5.91
CA TYR A 54 1.19 11.87 6.25
C TYR A 54 0.09 12.68 6.98
N ILE A 55 -1.19 12.40 6.72
CA ILE A 55 -2.34 12.93 7.45
C ILE A 55 -3.35 11.79 7.62
N PRO A 56 -4.06 11.68 8.75
CA PRO A 56 -5.12 10.68 8.89
C PRO A 56 -6.12 10.80 7.74
N PHE A 57 -6.51 9.68 7.14
CA PHE A 57 -7.42 9.69 5.99
C PHE A 57 -8.81 10.24 6.37
N SER A 58 -9.18 10.12 7.64
CA SER A 58 -10.41 10.67 8.21
C SER A 58 -10.35 12.18 8.49
N HIS A 59 -9.18 12.82 8.35
CA HIS A 59 -9.03 14.25 8.57
C HIS A 59 -9.67 15.03 7.41
N ILE A 60 -10.44 16.10 7.70
CA ILE A 60 -11.19 16.85 6.69
C ILE A 60 -10.29 17.47 5.59
N ALA A 61 -9.04 17.77 5.93
CA ALA A 61 -8.05 18.29 4.99
C ALA A 61 -7.43 17.21 4.06
N SER A 62 -7.68 15.91 4.31
CA SER A 62 -7.17 14.82 3.48
C SER A 62 -7.95 14.73 2.17
N GLU A 63 -7.26 14.79 1.02
CA GLU A 63 -7.84 14.49 -0.29
C GLU A 63 -7.48 13.07 -0.80
N SER A 64 -6.98 12.20 0.10
CA SER A 64 -6.49 10.84 -0.18
C SER A 64 -5.32 10.82 -1.19
N PHE A 65 -4.93 9.62 -1.61
CA PHE A 65 -3.87 9.42 -2.58
C PHE A 65 -4.27 9.79 -4.01
N ARG A 66 -3.34 10.42 -4.73
CA ARG A 66 -3.48 10.86 -6.13
C ARG A 66 -2.18 10.62 -6.90
N LEU A 67 -2.21 9.74 -7.90
CA LEU A 67 -1.11 9.63 -8.86
C LEU A 67 -1.03 10.88 -9.75
N SER A 68 0.18 11.42 -9.89
CA SER A 68 0.50 12.72 -10.51
C SER A 68 0.08 12.93 -11.97
N PHE A 69 -0.53 11.93 -12.62
CA PHE A 69 -1.05 12.03 -14.00
C PHE A 69 -2.46 12.65 -14.09
N LYS A 70 -3.13 12.92 -12.95
CA LYS A 70 -4.50 13.49 -12.88
C LYS A 70 -4.58 14.88 -12.22
N LEU A 71 -3.54 15.72 -12.32
CA LEU A 71 -3.69 17.15 -11.98
C LEU A 71 -4.30 17.90 -13.17
N HIS A 72 -5.63 18.05 -13.22
CA HIS A 72 -6.32 18.97 -14.13
C HIS A 72 -7.19 19.97 -13.34
N PRO A 73 -7.40 21.19 -13.85
CA PRO A 73 -7.39 22.43 -13.06
C PRO A 73 -8.71 22.78 -12.38
N ARG A 74 -9.75 21.96 -12.43
CA ARG A 74 -11.01 22.20 -11.71
C ARG A 74 -11.66 20.86 -11.41
N ASP A 75 -11.71 20.53 -10.12
CA ASP A 75 -12.43 19.43 -9.48
C ASP A 75 -13.51 18.77 -10.38
N ARG A 76 -13.22 17.59 -10.92
CA ARG A 76 -14.24 16.65 -11.44
C ARG A 76 -13.94 15.26 -10.91
N HIS A 77 -14.87 14.79 -10.09
CA HIS A 77 -14.83 13.52 -9.39
C HIS A 77 -15.37 12.45 -10.33
N ASP A 78 -14.46 11.74 -10.99
CA ASP A 78 -14.77 10.51 -11.72
C ASP A 78 -14.03 9.37 -11.01
N LEU A 79 -14.77 8.72 -10.10
CA LEU A 79 -14.47 7.48 -9.37
C LEU A 79 -13.01 7.33 -8.88
N LEU A 80 -12.78 7.69 -7.63
CA LEU A 80 -11.58 7.33 -6.90
C LEU A 80 -11.79 5.92 -6.31
N LEU A 81 -11.05 4.93 -6.79
CA LEU A 81 -10.80 3.70 -6.04
C LEU A 81 -9.89 4.09 -4.87
N ASP A 82 -10.50 4.67 -3.83
CA ASP A 82 -9.82 4.84 -2.56
C ASP A 82 -9.52 3.45 -2.01
N CYS A 83 -8.36 3.30 -1.37
CA CYS A 83 -8.12 2.06 -0.66
C CYS A 83 -9.18 2.01 0.45
N ASP A 84 -10.03 0.98 0.51
CA ASP A 84 -11.10 0.84 1.53
C ASP A 84 -10.57 0.79 2.98
N LEU A 85 -9.26 0.95 3.16
CA LEU A 85 -8.58 1.11 4.42
C LEU A 85 -8.37 2.61 4.70
N GLN A 86 -8.79 3.06 5.89
CA GLN A 86 -8.60 4.43 6.36
C GLN A 86 -7.61 4.48 7.53
N PRO A 87 -6.28 4.47 7.26
CA PRO A 87 -5.26 4.62 8.29
C PRO A 87 -5.48 5.91 9.10
N SER A 88 -5.56 5.77 10.42
CA SER A 88 -5.71 6.89 11.35
C SER A 88 -4.44 7.15 12.18
N ARG A 89 -3.41 6.29 12.08
CA ARG A 89 -2.18 6.38 12.88
C ARG A 89 -0.91 6.42 12.04
N PRO A 90 0.05 7.32 12.33
CA PRO A 90 1.35 7.34 11.64
C PRO A 90 2.06 5.98 11.66
N GLY A 91 2.59 5.58 10.50
CA GLY A 91 3.25 4.30 10.31
C GLY A 91 2.33 3.08 10.37
N SER A 92 1.00 3.25 10.26
CA SER A 92 0.05 2.14 10.08
C SER A 92 -0.26 1.84 8.61
N TRP A 93 0.39 2.55 7.69
CA TRP A 93 0.36 2.31 6.25
C TRP A 93 1.78 2.43 5.72
N ILE A 94 2.27 1.37 5.07
CA ILE A 94 3.62 1.29 4.55
C ILE A 94 3.54 0.64 3.17
N ASN A 95 4.14 1.28 2.18
CA ASN A 95 4.17 0.81 0.80
C ASN A 95 5.51 1.14 0.11
N CYS A 96 5.82 0.43 -0.96
CA CYS A 96 7.01 0.67 -1.76
C CYS A 96 6.84 1.96 -2.57
N GLY A 97 7.64 2.99 -2.30
CA GLY A 97 7.70 4.21 -3.10
C GLY A 97 8.47 4.09 -4.42
N GLY A 98 9.00 2.89 -4.71
CA GLY A 98 9.74 2.59 -5.93
C GLY A 98 8.91 1.77 -6.94
N THR A 99 9.47 1.54 -8.13
CA THR A 99 8.80 0.81 -9.22
C THR A 99 9.04 -0.72 -9.17
N GLY A 100 9.80 -1.21 -8.20
CA GLY A 100 10.17 -2.62 -8.09
C GLY A 100 9.11 -3.47 -7.39
N ASN A 101 8.57 -4.47 -8.09
CA ASN A 101 7.86 -5.58 -7.46
C ASN A 101 8.85 -6.40 -6.61
N GLY A 102 8.36 -7.10 -5.60
CA GLY A 102 9.22 -7.98 -4.80
C GLY A 102 9.52 -7.48 -3.38
N TRP A 103 9.23 -6.23 -3.07
CA TRP A 103 9.65 -5.58 -1.82
C TRP A 103 8.88 -6.07 -0.57
N SER A 104 7.56 -6.28 -0.73
CA SER A 104 6.64 -6.34 0.41
C SER A 104 6.79 -7.55 1.32
N ASN A 105 7.22 -8.71 0.81
CA ASN A 105 7.30 -9.93 1.64
C ASN A 105 8.34 -9.78 2.76
N GLY A 106 9.55 -9.30 2.42
CA GLY A 106 10.59 -9.05 3.42
C GLY A 106 10.27 -7.84 4.30
N ALA A 107 9.65 -6.81 3.72
CA ALA A 107 9.27 -5.62 4.47
C ALA A 107 8.25 -5.92 5.58
N ALA A 108 7.24 -6.76 5.30
CA ALA A 108 6.25 -7.15 6.31
C ALA A 108 6.89 -7.80 7.54
N LEU A 109 7.87 -8.69 7.33
CA LEU A 109 8.64 -9.31 8.41
C LEU A 109 9.44 -8.27 9.21
N GLY A 110 10.16 -7.39 8.51
CA GLY A 110 10.94 -6.33 9.15
C GLY A 110 10.08 -5.36 9.98
N VAL A 111 8.90 -5.01 9.48
CA VAL A 111 7.92 -4.19 10.21
C VAL A 111 7.45 -4.91 11.47
N LYS A 112 7.10 -6.20 11.38
CA LYS A 112 6.66 -6.96 12.56
C LYS A 112 7.77 -7.08 13.61
N MET A 113 9.00 -7.35 13.19
CA MET A 113 10.16 -7.40 14.09
C MET A 113 10.38 -6.06 14.79
N THR A 114 10.33 -4.96 14.04
CA THR A 114 10.48 -3.60 14.59
C THR A 114 9.40 -3.30 15.62
N LEU A 115 8.13 -3.61 15.32
CA LEU A 115 7.01 -3.41 16.25
C LEU A 115 7.18 -4.25 17.51
N ALA A 116 7.58 -5.52 17.38
CA ALA A 116 7.79 -6.40 18.53
C ALA A 116 8.89 -5.87 19.46
N ASP A 117 9.97 -5.31 18.93
CA ASP A 117 11.05 -4.74 19.73
C ASP A 117 10.62 -3.43 20.45
N LEU A 118 9.85 -2.58 19.79
CA LEU A 118 9.27 -1.38 20.43
C LEU A 118 8.27 -1.76 21.54
N GLU A 119 7.44 -2.79 21.32
CA GLU A 119 6.43 -3.25 22.27
C GLU A 119 7.05 -3.82 23.55
N LYS A 120 8.19 -4.50 23.46
CA LYS A 120 8.96 -4.97 24.63
C LYS A 120 9.46 -3.81 25.49
N GLY A 121 9.90 -2.72 24.87
CA GLY A 121 10.43 -1.55 25.58
C GLY A 121 9.34 -0.66 26.21
N GLU A 122 8.16 -0.63 25.62
CA GLU A 122 7.07 0.30 26.01
C GLU A 122 5.92 -0.39 26.77
N GLY A 123 5.97 -1.71 26.98
CA GLY A 123 4.89 -2.47 27.64
C GLY A 123 3.58 -2.46 26.86
N ARG A 124 3.66 -2.39 25.53
CA ARG A 124 2.49 -2.21 24.64
C ARG A 124 1.91 -3.54 24.20
N GLN A 125 0.63 -3.52 23.84
CA GLN A 125 -0.06 -4.65 23.23
C GLN A 125 0.56 -4.99 21.86
N GLN A 126 0.63 -6.28 21.55
CA GLN A 126 1.11 -6.80 20.28
C GLN A 126 0.32 -6.24 19.08
N SER A 127 1.03 -5.65 18.13
CA SER A 127 0.45 -5.14 16.88
C SER A 127 0.35 -6.25 15.83
N LEU A 128 -0.77 -6.30 15.11
CA LEU A 128 -0.94 -7.12 13.92
C LEU A 128 -0.34 -6.41 12.70
N VAL A 129 0.50 -7.12 11.95
CA VAL A 129 0.93 -6.68 10.61
C VAL A 129 0.10 -7.42 9.58
N CYS A 130 -0.73 -6.68 8.84
CA CYS A 130 -1.51 -7.18 7.72
C CYS A 130 -0.80 -6.80 6.42
N HIS A 131 -0.32 -7.82 5.71
CA HIS A 131 0.39 -7.71 4.45
C HIS A 131 -0.55 -8.05 3.30
N ILE A 132 -1.05 -7.03 2.61
CA ILE A 132 -1.92 -7.18 1.44
C ILE A 132 -1.06 -7.07 0.18
N VAL A 133 -1.14 -8.07 -0.71
CA VAL A 133 -0.24 -8.17 -1.87
C VAL A 133 -0.93 -8.81 -3.07
N GLY A 134 -0.68 -8.31 -4.27
CA GLY A 134 -1.11 -8.98 -5.50
C GLY A 134 -0.32 -10.28 -5.73
N ASP A 135 -0.96 -11.29 -6.31
CA ASP A 135 -0.35 -12.56 -6.72
C ASP A 135 1.01 -12.43 -7.44
N GLY A 136 1.12 -11.53 -8.42
CA GLY A 136 2.36 -11.29 -9.14
C GLY A 136 3.46 -10.70 -8.26
N SER A 137 3.11 -9.72 -7.42
CA SER A 137 4.05 -9.09 -6.49
C SER A 137 4.51 -10.07 -5.41
N PHE A 138 3.61 -10.95 -4.95
CA PHE A 138 3.91 -12.00 -3.98
C PHE A 138 4.93 -13.00 -4.54
N MET A 139 4.77 -13.42 -5.80
CA MET A 139 5.68 -14.33 -6.49
C MET A 139 7.05 -13.69 -6.80
N CYS A 140 7.09 -12.42 -7.18
CA CYS A 140 8.34 -11.69 -7.43
C CYS A 140 9.20 -11.51 -6.17
N ALA A 141 8.63 -11.70 -4.98
CA ALA A 141 9.24 -11.45 -3.68
C ALA A 141 9.75 -12.73 -2.98
N ALA A 142 10.07 -13.79 -3.74
CA ALA A 142 10.52 -15.09 -3.22
C ALA A 142 9.67 -15.59 -2.02
N PRO A 143 8.37 -15.89 -2.25
CA PRO A 143 7.42 -16.12 -1.17
C PRO A 143 7.80 -17.29 -0.27
N SER A 144 8.37 -18.36 -0.83
CA SER A 144 8.83 -19.52 -0.05
C SER A 144 9.90 -19.12 0.98
N SER A 145 10.86 -18.27 0.61
CA SER A 145 11.89 -17.80 1.53
C SER A 145 11.30 -16.94 2.63
N ALA A 146 10.41 -16.00 2.30
CA ALA A 146 9.79 -15.13 3.30
C ALA A 146 8.94 -15.92 4.30
N LEU A 147 8.13 -16.87 3.83
CA LEU A 147 7.27 -17.70 4.68
C LEU A 147 8.10 -18.65 5.56
N TRP A 148 9.15 -19.25 5.01
CA TRP A 148 10.07 -20.07 5.79
C TRP A 148 10.77 -19.26 6.88
N VAL A 149 11.25 -18.04 6.58
CA VAL A 149 11.83 -17.13 7.59
C VAL A 149 10.79 -16.79 8.66
N ALA A 150 9.56 -16.46 8.25
CA ALA A 150 8.48 -16.13 9.18
C ALA A 150 8.20 -17.28 10.16
N SER A 151 8.13 -18.51 9.65
CA SER A 151 7.92 -19.72 10.47
C SER A 151 9.12 -20.01 11.36
N LYS A 152 10.33 -20.09 10.79
CA LYS A 152 11.56 -20.42 11.52
C LYS A 152 11.84 -19.50 12.71
N TYR A 153 11.55 -18.21 12.55
CA TYR A 153 11.80 -17.20 13.56
C TYR A 153 10.54 -16.75 14.31
N GLU A 154 9.42 -17.46 14.13
CA GLU A 154 8.15 -17.19 14.80
C GLU A 154 7.72 -15.71 14.69
N ILE A 155 7.74 -15.16 13.47
CA ILE A 155 7.36 -13.78 13.16
C ILE A 155 5.91 -13.77 12.63
N PRO A 156 4.90 -13.50 13.47
CA PRO A 156 3.51 -13.64 13.05
C PRO A 156 3.06 -12.44 12.20
N ILE A 157 2.75 -12.71 10.93
CA ILE A 157 2.15 -11.78 9.98
C ILE A 157 0.90 -12.40 9.35
N LEU A 158 -0.10 -11.58 9.03
CA LEU A 158 -1.25 -11.99 8.22
C LEU A 158 -0.99 -11.57 6.78
N THR A 159 -0.84 -12.52 5.86
CA THR A 159 -0.68 -12.23 4.42
C THR A 159 -1.97 -12.50 3.67
N ILE A 160 -2.47 -11.49 2.95
CA ILE A 160 -3.64 -11.56 2.07
C ILE A 160 -3.15 -11.44 0.63
N VAL A 161 -3.27 -12.53 -0.13
CA VAL A 161 -2.91 -12.56 -1.56
C VAL A 161 -4.14 -12.24 -2.40
N LEU A 162 -4.12 -11.10 -3.10
CA LEU A 162 -5.11 -10.71 -4.08
C LEU A 162 -4.82 -11.42 -5.41
N ASN A 163 -5.41 -12.60 -5.58
CA ASN A 163 -5.21 -13.45 -6.75
C ASN A 163 -6.21 -13.12 -7.86
N ASN A 164 -5.78 -12.38 -8.88
CA ASN A 164 -6.56 -12.14 -10.11
C ASN A 164 -6.07 -13.01 -11.28
N GLY A 165 -4.99 -13.78 -11.09
CA GLY A 165 -4.45 -14.74 -12.02
C GLY A 165 -3.48 -14.16 -13.04
N GLY A 166 -2.80 -13.05 -12.73
CA GLY A 166 -1.83 -12.47 -13.64
C GLY A 166 -1.43 -11.01 -13.39
N TRP A 167 -0.49 -10.52 -14.18
CA TRP A 167 -0.06 -9.12 -14.15
C TRP A 167 -1.04 -8.21 -14.91
N LYS A 168 -2.07 -7.72 -14.21
CA LYS A 168 -3.03 -6.78 -14.83
C LYS A 168 -2.44 -5.38 -15.08
N ALA A 169 -1.48 -4.94 -14.26
CA ALA A 169 -0.90 -3.60 -14.39
C ALA A 169 -0.16 -3.39 -15.74
N PRO A 170 0.74 -4.29 -16.20
CA PRO A 170 1.32 -4.23 -17.54
C PRO A 170 0.31 -4.23 -18.68
N ARG A 171 -0.78 -5.01 -18.58
CA ARG A 171 -1.86 -4.96 -19.58
C ARG A 171 -2.48 -3.58 -19.64
N ASN A 172 -2.97 -3.09 -18.50
CA ASN A 172 -3.70 -1.83 -18.43
C ASN A 172 -2.82 -0.64 -18.86
N SER A 173 -1.53 -0.65 -18.48
CA SER A 173 -0.60 0.41 -18.90
C SER A 173 -0.28 0.34 -20.39
N THR A 174 -0.14 -0.85 -20.97
CA THR A 174 0.10 -1.01 -22.41
C THR A 174 -1.11 -0.55 -23.22
N GLU A 175 -2.33 -0.91 -22.82
CA GLU A 175 -3.56 -0.46 -23.48
C GLU A 175 -3.77 1.05 -23.35
N LEU A 176 -3.38 1.65 -22.22
CA LEU A 176 -3.44 3.10 -22.01
C LEU A 176 -2.50 3.85 -22.96
N VAL A 177 -1.28 3.34 -23.18
CA VAL A 177 -0.27 3.98 -24.03
C VAL A 177 -0.47 3.66 -25.52
N TYR A 178 -0.94 2.45 -25.83
CA TYR A 178 -1.16 1.96 -27.18
C TYR A 178 -2.61 1.49 -27.35
N PRO A 179 -3.57 2.43 -27.43
CA PRO A 179 -5.01 2.10 -27.48
C PRO A 179 -5.43 1.35 -28.74
N THR A 180 -4.58 1.31 -29.77
CA THR A 180 -4.78 0.52 -31.00
C THR A 180 -3.62 -0.47 -31.23
N GLY A 181 -2.87 -0.80 -30.17
CA GLY A 181 -1.72 -1.70 -30.22
C GLY A 181 -2.13 -3.17 -30.30
N LEU A 182 -1.20 -4.04 -30.69
CA LEU A 182 -1.45 -5.49 -30.81
C LEU A 182 -1.92 -6.15 -29.50
N SER A 183 -1.56 -5.58 -28.34
CA SER A 183 -2.00 -6.04 -27.02
C SER A 183 -3.51 -5.94 -26.81
N THR A 184 -4.21 -5.07 -27.55
CA THR A 184 -5.65 -4.83 -27.38
C THR A 184 -6.51 -6.00 -27.83
N SER A 185 -6.06 -6.75 -28.86
CA SER A 185 -6.73 -7.96 -29.35
C SER A 185 -6.11 -9.25 -28.80
N ALA A 186 -4.94 -9.16 -28.18
CA ALA A 186 -4.22 -10.31 -27.66
C ALA A 186 -4.75 -10.75 -26.28
N SER A 187 -4.89 -12.05 -26.10
CA SER A 187 -5.19 -12.71 -24.82
C SER A 187 -4.11 -12.48 -23.77
N ASP A 188 -4.43 -12.74 -22.49
CA ASP A 188 -3.47 -12.62 -21.38
C ASP A 188 -2.27 -13.55 -21.53
N ASP A 189 -2.47 -14.71 -22.15
CA ASP A 189 -1.40 -15.67 -22.43
C ASP A 189 -0.49 -15.19 -23.57
N GLU A 190 -1.06 -14.65 -24.66
CA GLU A 190 -0.28 -14.15 -25.81
C GLU A 190 0.67 -13.00 -25.43
N ILE A 191 0.30 -12.19 -24.44
CA ILE A 191 1.15 -11.11 -23.94
C ILE A 191 1.95 -11.47 -22.68
N ASN A 192 1.96 -12.74 -22.27
CA ASN A 192 2.71 -13.28 -21.14
C ASN A 192 2.38 -12.60 -19.79
N VAL A 193 1.13 -12.23 -19.56
CA VAL A 193 0.67 -11.67 -18.27
C VAL A 193 -0.21 -12.63 -17.48
N SER A 194 -0.65 -13.74 -18.07
CA SER A 194 -1.43 -14.77 -17.41
C SER A 194 -0.57 -15.66 -16.51
N PHE A 195 -1.09 -15.99 -15.33
CA PHE A 195 -0.57 -17.05 -14.48
C PHE A 195 -1.47 -18.28 -14.47
N ARG A 196 -2.48 -18.35 -15.33
CA ARG A 196 -3.45 -19.44 -15.28
C ARG A 196 -2.85 -20.72 -15.87
N PRO A 197 -3.06 -21.89 -15.23
CA PRO A 197 -3.70 -22.08 -13.93
C PRO A 197 -2.84 -21.52 -12.77
N THR A 198 -3.47 -20.78 -11.86
CA THR A 198 -2.75 -20.03 -10.82
C THR A 198 -2.05 -20.95 -9.82
N PRO A 199 -0.85 -20.60 -9.32
CA PRO A 199 -0.20 -21.33 -8.24
C PRO A 199 -1.12 -21.50 -7.01
N ASN A 200 -1.03 -22.66 -6.36
CA ASN A 200 -1.68 -22.85 -5.07
C ASN A 200 -0.83 -22.17 -3.98
N TYR A 201 -1.14 -20.90 -3.68
CA TYR A 201 -0.41 -20.11 -2.69
C TYR A 201 -0.51 -20.68 -1.27
N ALA A 202 -1.63 -21.32 -0.92
CA ALA A 202 -1.80 -21.96 0.38
C ALA A 202 -0.88 -23.18 0.53
N ALA A 203 -0.83 -24.05 -0.49
CA ALA A 203 0.09 -25.18 -0.51
C ALA A 203 1.56 -24.73 -0.55
N LEU A 204 1.87 -23.63 -1.24
CA LEU A 204 3.20 -23.02 -1.21
C LEU A 204 3.57 -22.58 0.21
N ALA A 205 2.63 -21.97 0.93
CA ALA A 205 2.84 -21.56 2.32
C ALA A 205 3.03 -22.76 3.24
N GLU A 206 2.18 -23.78 3.12
CA GLU A 206 2.29 -25.02 3.87
C GLU A 206 3.65 -25.70 3.63
N ALA A 207 4.08 -25.81 2.38
CA ALA A 207 5.36 -26.42 2.02
C ALA A 207 6.56 -25.62 2.56
N ALA A 208 6.46 -24.29 2.61
CA ALA A 208 7.55 -23.42 3.07
C ALA A 208 7.62 -23.30 4.60
N ALA A 209 6.47 -23.31 5.28
CA ALA A 209 6.34 -22.92 6.67
C ALA A 209 5.91 -24.07 7.61
N GLY A 210 5.48 -25.21 7.06
CA GLY A 210 4.95 -26.37 7.78
C GLY A 210 3.42 -26.44 7.78
N SER A 211 2.86 -27.60 8.09
CA SER A 211 1.40 -27.83 8.15
C SER A 211 0.73 -27.23 9.39
N ASP A 212 1.48 -27.04 10.48
CA ASP A 212 0.96 -26.52 11.75
C ASP A 212 0.63 -25.01 11.72
N VAL A 213 0.99 -24.33 10.61
CA VAL A 213 0.73 -22.91 10.33
C VAL A 213 -0.30 -22.70 9.21
N GLY A 214 -0.87 -23.77 8.65
CA GLY A 214 -1.92 -23.71 7.63
C GLY A 214 -3.31 -23.55 8.24
N TRP A 215 -4.17 -22.75 7.60
CA TRP A 215 -5.61 -22.79 7.83
C TRP A 215 -6.09 -24.23 7.63
N GLY A 216 -6.59 -24.88 8.68
CA GLY A 216 -7.17 -26.20 8.57
C GLY A 216 -8.21 -26.17 7.46
N ASN A 217 -8.01 -26.96 6.41
CA ASN A 217 -9.03 -27.22 5.39
C ASN A 217 -10.20 -27.94 6.09
N THR A 218 -11.08 -27.20 6.76
CA THR A 218 -12.43 -27.68 6.99
C THR A 218 -13.10 -27.72 5.62
N SER A 219 -13.29 -28.94 5.13
CA SER A 219 -13.95 -29.33 3.88
C SER A 219 -15.43 -28.90 3.77
N ALA A 220 -15.84 -27.83 4.42
CA ALA A 220 -17.22 -27.39 4.52
C ALA A 220 -17.64 -26.35 3.46
N ASN A 221 -16.72 -25.80 2.67
CA ASN A 221 -17.03 -24.71 1.72
C ASN A 221 -16.92 -25.12 0.24
N ALA A 222 -17.00 -26.42 -0.08
CA ALA A 222 -16.99 -26.91 -1.45
C ALA A 222 -18.38 -27.01 -2.10
N GLU A 223 -19.44 -26.62 -1.40
CA GLU A 223 -20.80 -26.58 -1.95
C GLU A 223 -21.52 -25.30 -1.53
N VAL A 224 -21.42 -24.25 -2.37
CA VAL A 224 -22.52 -23.33 -2.76
C VAL A 224 -22.19 -22.75 -4.14
#